data_AF-A3MUW5-F1
#
_entry.id   AF-A3MUW5-F1
#
_cell.length_a   1.000
_cell.length_b   1.000
_cell.length_c   1.000
_cell.angle_alpha   90.00
_cell.angle_beta   90.00
_cell.angle_gamma   90.00
#
_symmetry.space_group_name_H-M   'P 1'
#
loop_
_entity.id
_entity.type
_entity.pdbx_description
1 polymer ?
#
loop_
_entity_poly.entity_id
_entity_poly.type
_entity_poly.pdbx_seq_one_letter_code
_entity_poly.pdbx_strand_id
1 'polypeptide(L)' 'MTLPQWYIEREEEARKMRRESADWEFINSLPPRQRAAVMLFIELGALRLAQRISGLPLEDFIELLRRAGVWIP' A
#
# COMPACT_ATOMS: atom_id res chain seq x y z
N MET A 1 -6.09 -24.70 -2.81
CA MET A 1 -5.45 -24.71 -1.47
C MET A 1 -5.99 -23.50 -0.73
N THR A 2 -6.73 -23.69 0.36
CA THR A 2 -7.25 -22.60 1.21
C THR A 2 -6.13 -22.09 2.11
N LEU A 3 -6.03 -20.77 2.28
CA LEU A 3 -5.09 -20.18 3.22
C LEU A 3 -5.54 -20.50 4.66
N PRO A 4 -4.60 -20.66 5.61
CA PRO A 4 -4.94 -20.78 7.02
C PRO A 4 -5.69 -19.54 7.53
N GLN A 5 -6.59 -19.73 8.50
CA GLN A 5 -7.40 -18.65 9.06
C GLN A 5 -6.54 -17.52 9.68
N TRP A 6 -5.50 -17.86 10.42
CA TRP A 6 -4.57 -16.88 11.01
C TRP A 6 -3.89 -16.00 9.96
N TYR A 7 -3.69 -16.51 8.74
CA TYR A 7 -3.07 -15.75 7.66
C TYR A 7 -4.05 -14.71 7.13
N ILE A 8 -5.32 -15.09 6.96
CA ILE A 8 -6.39 -14.20 6.50
C ILE A 8 -6.58 -13.07 7.53
N GLU A 9 -6.68 -13.40 8.81
CA GLU A 9 -6.84 -12.42 9.89
C GLU A 9 -5.69 -11.41 9.92
N ARG A 10 -4.43 -11.89 9.82
CA ARG A 10 -3.25 -11.02 9.77
C ARG A 10 -3.26 -10.08 8.57
N GLU A 11 -3.66 -10.56 7.39
CA GLU A 11 -3.75 -9.73 6.19
C GLU A 11 -4.86 -8.68 6.28
N GLU A 12 -6.00 -9.03 6.90
CA GLU A 12 -7.10 -8.10 7.16
C GLU A 12 -6.70 -7.01 8.16
N GLU A 13 -6.03 -7.37 9.26
CA GLU A 13 -5.47 -6.43 10.22
C GLU A 13 -4.46 -5.49 9.55
N ALA A 14 -3.52 -6.03 8.78
CA ALA A 14 -2.53 -5.24 8.04
C ALA A 14 -3.18 -4.28 7.04
N ARG A 15 -4.27 -4.70 6.36
CA ARG A 15 -5.04 -3.85 5.44
C ARG A 15 -5.76 -2.73 6.18
N LYS A 16 -6.37 -3.04 7.32
CA LYS A 16 -7.04 -2.07 8.18
C LYS A 16 -6.05 -1.02 8.67
N MET A 17 -4.89 -1.43 9.19
CA MET A 17 -3.82 -0.52 9.62
C MET A 17 -3.36 0.40 8.48
N ARG A 18 -3.14 -0.13 7.27
CA ARG A 18 -2.76 0.67 6.10
C ARG A 18 -3.81 1.72 5.75
N ARG A 19 -5.11 1.38 5.80
CA ARG A 19 -6.20 2.32 5.50
C ARG A 19 -6.38 3.40 6.56
N GLU A 20 -6.31 3.01 7.83
CA GLU A 20 -6.51 3.93 8.96
C GLU A 20 -5.36 4.92 9.13
N SER A 21 -4.13 4.50 8.81
CA SER A 21 -2.93 5.34 8.92
C SER A 21 -2.72 6.27 7.73
N ALA A 22 -3.33 5.95 6.57
CA ALA A 22 -3.06 6.63 5.31
C ALA A 22 -3.47 8.11 5.34
N ASP A 23 -2.58 8.97 4.85
CA ASP A 23 -2.88 10.36 4.53
C ASP A 23 -3.64 10.41 3.20
N TRP A 24 -4.96 10.31 3.29
CA TRP A 24 -5.84 10.31 2.13
C TRP A 24 -5.81 11.63 1.36
N GLU A 25 -5.53 12.76 1.99
CA GLU A 25 -5.41 14.06 1.31
C GLU A 25 -4.17 14.07 0.42
N PHE A 26 -3.02 13.67 0.96
CA PHE A 26 -1.79 13.49 0.18
C PHE A 26 -1.97 12.49 -0.96
N ILE A 27 -2.53 11.30 -0.69
CA ILE A 27 -2.76 10.27 -1.70
C ILE A 27 -3.64 10.78 -2.85
N ASN A 28 -4.70 11.53 -2.53
CA ASN A 28 -5.60 12.06 -3.54
C ASN A 28 -4.97 13.13 -4.42
N SER A 29 -3.93 13.81 -3.93
CA SER A 29 -3.14 14.80 -4.69
C SER A 29 -2.11 14.17 -5.65
N LEU A 30 -1.80 12.88 -5.50
CA LEU A 30 -0.78 12.22 -6.31
C LEU A 30 -1.18 12.12 -7.79
N PRO A 31 -0.19 12.06 -8.71
CA PRO A 31 -0.43 11.70 -10.10
C PRO A 31 -1.22 10.38 -10.20
N PRO A 32 -2.15 10.23 -11.17
CA PRO A 32 -3.08 9.10 -11.22
C PRO A 32 -2.42 7.71 -11.10
N ARG A 33 -1.23 7.54 -11.71
CA ARG A 33 -0.46 6.29 -11.68
C ARG A 33 0.10 5.98 -10.30
N GLN A 34 0.64 6.98 -9.60
CA GLN A 34 1.17 6.84 -8.25
C GLN A 34 0.03 6.62 -7.25
N ARG A 35 -1.07 7.38 -7.37
CA ARG A 35 -2.28 7.16 -6.57
C ARG A 35 -2.79 5.73 -6.68
N ALA A 36 -2.92 5.20 -7.91
CA ALA A 36 -3.35 3.82 -8.14
C ALA A 36 -2.40 2.79 -7.53
N ALA A 37 -1.08 3.02 -7.60
CA ALA A 37 -0.09 2.16 -6.98
C ALA A 37 -0.19 2.14 -5.45
N VAL A 38 -0.31 3.32 -4.82
CA VAL A 38 -0.46 3.43 -3.36
C VAL A 38 -1.77 2.78 -2.90
N MET A 39 -2.89 3.03 -3.58
CA MET A 39 -4.16 2.36 -3.27
C MET A 39 -4.03 0.83 -3.39
N LEU A 40 -3.40 0.32 -4.46
CA LEU A 40 -3.16 -1.11 -4.58
C LEU A 40 -2.32 -1.66 -3.42
N PHE A 41 -1.29 -0.93 -2.99
CA PHE A 41 -0.51 -1.31 -1.82
C PHE A 41 -1.33 -1.27 -0.55
N ILE A 42 -2.23 -0.30 -0.35
CA ILE A 42 -3.15 -0.21 0.81
C ILE A 42 -4.15 -1.38 0.83
N GLU A 43 -4.55 -1.86 -0.34
CA GLU A 43 -5.56 -2.91 -0.45
C GLU A 43 -4.97 -4.32 -0.34
N LEU A 44 -3.80 -4.56 -0.96
CA LEU A 44 -3.28 -5.91 -1.17
C LEU A 44 -1.93 -6.19 -0.49
N GLY A 45 -1.24 -5.18 0.02
CA GLY A 45 0.09 -5.34 0.66
C GLY A 45 1.20 -5.72 -0.34
N ALA A 46 0.88 -5.76 -1.64
CA ALA A 46 1.75 -6.27 -2.69
C ALA A 46 2.79 -5.22 -3.12
N LEU A 47 3.82 -5.00 -2.29
CA LEU A 47 4.85 -3.96 -2.49
C LEU A 47 5.46 -3.98 -3.89
N ARG A 48 5.91 -5.15 -4.37
CA ARG A 48 6.55 -5.28 -5.69
C ARG A 48 5.59 -5.01 -6.85
N LEU A 49 4.32 -5.37 -6.71
CA LEU A 49 3.32 -5.10 -7.75
C LEU A 49 3.00 -3.60 -7.81
N ALA A 50 2.75 -3.00 -6.66
CA ALA A 50 2.49 -1.57 -6.52
C ALA A 50 3.68 -0.74 -7.03
N GLN A 51 4.91 -1.10 -6.65
CA GLN A 51 6.13 -0.45 -7.12
C GLN A 51 6.22 -0.46 -8.66
N ARG A 52 6.03 -1.61 -9.32
CA ARG A 52 6.04 -1.67 -10.78
C ARG A 52 4.96 -0.80 -11.42
N ILE A 53 3.76 -0.78 -10.84
CA ILE A 53 2.66 0.06 -11.32
C ILE A 53 3.01 1.54 -11.16
N SER A 54 3.65 1.94 -10.06
CA SER A 54 4.04 3.33 -9.82
C SER A 54 5.02 3.87 -10.86
N GLY A 55 5.87 3.00 -11.43
CA GLY A 55 6.96 3.38 -12.33
C GLY A 55 8.18 3.97 -11.61
N LEU A 56 8.18 3.99 -10.28
CA LEU A 56 9.30 4.47 -9.46
C LEU A 56 10.29 3.33 -9.15
N PRO A 57 11.58 3.66 -8.93
CA PRO A 57 12.50 2.79 -8.20
C PRO A 57 11.92 2.35 -6.84
N LEU A 58 12.40 1.22 -6.31
CA LEU A 58 11.88 0.67 -5.06
C LEU A 58 12.04 1.64 -3.88
N GLU A 59 13.20 2.28 -3.76
CA GLU A 59 13.50 3.24 -2.70
C GLU A 59 12.55 4.44 -2.75
N ASP A 60 12.35 5.02 -3.93
CA ASP A 60 11.42 6.13 -4.16
C ASP A 60 9.96 5.75 -3.88
N PHE A 61 9.57 4.51 -4.22
CA PHE A 61 8.22 4.04 -3.93
C PHE A 61 8.00 3.82 -2.43
N ILE A 62 9.01 3.31 -1.70
CA ILE A 62 8.94 3.19 -0.24
C ILE A 62 8.83 4.57 0.40
N GLU A 63 9.60 5.55 -0.09
CA GLU A 63 9.50 6.93 0.41
C GLU A 63 8.14 7.56 0.11
N LEU A 64 7.57 7.31 -1.07
CA LEU A 64 6.20 7.71 -1.40
C LEU A 64 5.18 7.12 -0.41
N LEU A 65 5.33 5.84 -0.02
CA LEU A 65 4.45 5.19 0.94
C LEU A 65 4.57 5.79 2.35
N ARG A 66 5.80 6.11 2.80
CA ARG A 66 6.02 6.80 4.08
C ARG A 66 5.37 8.18 4.09
N ARG A 67 5.55 8.96 3.04
CA ARG A 67 4.92 10.28 2.88
C ARG A 67 3.40 10.20 2.85
N ALA A 68 2.86 9.11 2.30
CA ALA A 68 1.44 8.82 2.30
C ALA A 68 0.91 8.27 3.64
N GLY A 69 1.73 8.21 4.69
CA GLY A 69 1.32 7.67 5.99
C GLY A 69 0.99 6.18 5.97
N VAL A 70 1.35 5.46 4.91
CA VAL A 70 0.97 4.06 4.75
C VAL A 70 1.93 3.18 5.53
N TRP A 71 1.40 2.46 6.52
CA TRP A 71 2.17 1.50 7.29
C TRP A 71 2.76 0.38 6.41
N ILE A 72 4.04 0.08 6.64
CA ILE A 72 4.79 -0.97 5.94
C ILE A 72 5.20 -2.02 6.99
N PRO A 73 4.71 -3.27 6.92
CA PRO A 73 5.08 -4.37 7.81
C PRO A 73 6.54 -4.79 7.72
#